data_AF-A0A2V8DMK9-F1
#
_entry.id   AF-A0A2V8DMK9-F1
#
_cell.length_a   1.000
_cell.length_b   1.000
_cell.length_c   1.000
_cell.angle_alpha   90.00
_cell.angle_beta   90.00
_cell.angle_gamma   90.00
#
_symmetry.space_group_name_H-M   'P 1'
#
loop_
_entity.id
_entity.type
_entity.pdbx_description
1 polymer ?
#
loop_
_entity_poly.entity_id
_entity_poly.type
_entity_poly.pdbx_seq_one_letter_code
_entity_poly.pdbx_strand_id
1 'polypeptide(L)'
;MALALFVVVLGQRLGAQSPSKLDDPIKGGFFITDLGRLSPCALGAVIPQVARQGGVPAGFESTPDCWLSPRFDPFDPEVNGQALAGRSAREAFDHLMTLMPMYSWKEMDGVVVVRPKGSWDDPADVLNLPTKRFNAMNQRIDDVLHTLLARVVPVAFYPHEDVPQAGRPIDRLVSVEFPGGSMLDALNAVVRAGGELEWQLGYTGGLATIAMNTFDWRGGSVMAPVALPQTRR
;
A
#
# COMPACT_ATOMS: atom_id res chain seq x y z
N MET A 1 11.36 61.71 17.02
CA MET A 1 11.80 60.31 17.04
C MET A 1 10.54 59.45 17.12
N ALA A 2 10.04 58.95 15.99
CA ALA A 2 8.79 58.22 15.92
C ALA A 2 9.05 56.71 15.89
N LEU A 3 8.51 56.00 16.88
CA LEU A 3 8.52 54.55 17.00
C LEU A 3 7.55 53.97 15.95
N ALA A 4 8.05 53.16 15.02
CA ALA A 4 7.21 52.41 14.09
C ALA A 4 6.91 51.02 14.69
N LEU A 5 5.64 50.79 15.01
CA LEU A 5 5.11 49.49 15.45
C LEU A 5 5.06 48.53 14.25
N PHE A 6 5.83 47.44 14.29
CA PHE A 6 5.65 46.32 13.37
C PHE A 6 4.52 45.42 13.89
N VAL A 7 3.36 45.48 13.25
CA VAL A 7 2.28 44.50 13.44
C VAL A 7 2.54 43.33 12.51
N VAL A 8 3.01 42.21 13.06
CA VAL A 8 3.14 40.94 12.33
C VAL A 8 1.75 40.30 12.27
N VAL A 9 1.11 40.37 11.10
CA VAL A 9 -0.13 39.64 10.81
C VAL A 9 0.25 38.17 10.53
N LEU A 10 0.14 37.32 11.55
CA LEU A 10 0.21 35.87 11.40
C LEU A 10 -1.09 35.40 10.70
N GLY A 11 -1.08 35.37 9.38
CA GLY A 11 -2.16 34.78 8.59
C GLY A 11 -2.21 33.27 8.85
N GLN A 12 -3.21 32.83 9.62
CA GLN A 12 -3.56 31.42 9.74
C GLN A 12 -3.97 30.90 8.35
N ARG A 13 -3.02 30.30 7.62
CA ARG A 13 -3.36 29.44 6.48
C ARG A 13 -3.97 28.16 7.06
N LEU A 14 -5.25 28.22 7.38
CA LEU A 14 -6.11 27.05 7.40
C LEU A 14 -6.12 26.52 5.97
N GLY A 15 -5.14 25.68 5.63
CA GLY A 15 -5.17 24.91 4.41
C GLY A 15 -6.39 24.00 4.52
N ALA A 16 -7.47 24.34 3.83
CA ALA A 16 -8.54 23.39 3.58
C ALA A 16 -7.88 22.16 2.97
N GLN A 17 -7.87 21.04 3.70
CA GLN A 17 -7.45 19.77 3.14
C GLN A 17 -8.34 19.56 1.92
N SER A 18 -7.70 19.40 0.75
CA SER A 18 -8.45 19.01 -0.45
C SER A 18 -9.28 17.78 -0.11
N PRO A 19 -10.57 17.74 -0.49
CA PRO A 19 -11.40 16.57 -0.24
C PRO A 19 -10.69 15.32 -0.76
N SER A 20 -10.76 14.24 0.02
CA SER A 20 -10.09 12.98 -0.33
C SER A 20 -10.74 12.39 -1.57
N LYS A 21 -9.93 11.86 -2.49
CA LYS A 21 -10.41 11.09 -3.65
C LYS A 21 -11.25 9.88 -3.25
N LEU A 22 -11.13 9.43 -1.99
CA LEU A 22 -11.92 8.32 -1.46
C LEU A 22 -13.42 8.63 -1.39
N ASP A 23 -13.78 9.90 -1.37
CA ASP A 23 -15.17 10.35 -1.26
C ASP A 23 -15.83 10.54 -2.63
N ASP A 24 -15.04 10.48 -3.72
CA ASP A 24 -15.57 10.50 -5.08
C ASP A 24 -16.34 9.19 -5.36
N PRO A 25 -17.55 9.27 -5.96
CA PRO A 25 -18.27 8.08 -6.36
C PRO A 25 -17.47 7.26 -7.39
N ILE A 26 -17.37 5.96 -7.16
CA ILE A 26 -16.78 5.05 -8.14
C ILE A 26 -17.66 5.05 -9.40
N LYS A 27 -17.04 5.32 -10.54
CA LYS A 27 -17.73 5.37 -11.84
C LYS A 27 -17.82 3.97 -12.44
N GLY A 28 -18.98 3.65 -13.03
CA GLY A 28 -19.21 2.41 -13.79
C GLY A 28 -19.75 1.23 -12.96
N GLY A 29 -19.93 0.09 -13.62
CA GLY A 29 -20.32 -1.17 -12.98
C GLY A 29 -19.12 -1.75 -12.24
N PHE A 30 -18.96 -1.38 -10.98
CA PHE A 30 -17.90 -1.91 -10.13
C PHE A 30 -18.35 -3.21 -9.49
N PHE A 31 -17.66 -4.31 -9.79
CA PHE A 31 -17.94 -5.63 -9.25
C PHE A 31 -16.81 -6.07 -8.33
N ILE A 32 -17.11 -6.41 -7.08
CA ILE A 32 -16.15 -7.12 -6.22
C ILE A 32 -16.49 -8.60 -6.20
N THR A 33 -15.49 -9.46 -6.32
CA THR A 33 -15.58 -10.90 -6.01
C THR A 33 -16.47 -11.16 -4.79
N ASP A 34 -17.39 -12.13 -4.89
CA ASP A 34 -18.35 -12.46 -3.83
C ASP A 34 -17.72 -12.46 -2.43
N LEU A 35 -18.07 -11.41 -1.68
CA LEU A 35 -17.47 -11.11 -0.38
C LEU A 35 -17.84 -12.14 0.69
N GLY A 36 -18.95 -12.87 0.50
CA GLY A 36 -19.45 -13.89 1.44
C GLY A 36 -18.60 -15.16 1.48
N ARG A 37 -17.64 -15.30 0.56
CA ARG A 37 -16.70 -16.44 0.48
C ARG A 37 -15.24 -16.02 0.58
N LEU A 38 -14.96 -14.75 0.83
CA LEU A 38 -13.59 -14.30 0.98
C LEU A 38 -12.98 -14.95 2.23
N SER A 39 -11.93 -15.74 2.02
CA SER A 39 -11.03 -16.07 3.11
C SER A 39 -10.18 -14.83 3.45
N PRO A 40 -9.65 -14.71 4.68
CA PRO A 40 -8.73 -13.63 5.02
C PRO A 40 -7.56 -13.50 4.03
N CYS A 41 -7.08 -14.62 3.49
CA CYS A 41 -5.99 -14.64 2.51
C CYS A 41 -6.38 -14.14 1.11
N ALA A 42 -7.68 -14.02 0.81
CA ALA A 42 -8.17 -13.50 -0.45
C ALA A 42 -8.43 -11.98 -0.41
N LEU A 43 -8.44 -11.36 0.78
CA LEU A 43 -8.75 -9.93 0.93
C LEU A 43 -7.78 -9.04 0.16
N GLY A 44 -6.49 -9.40 0.13
CA GLY A 44 -5.46 -8.65 -0.60
C GLY A 44 -5.66 -8.60 -2.11
N ALA A 45 -6.53 -9.44 -2.67
CA ALA A 45 -6.90 -9.35 -4.08
C ALA A 45 -8.00 -8.33 -4.33
N VAL A 46 -8.83 -8.04 -3.32
CA VAL A 46 -9.97 -7.12 -3.39
C VAL A 46 -9.56 -5.68 -3.11
N ILE A 47 -8.66 -5.45 -2.15
CA ILE A 47 -8.18 -4.10 -1.79
C ILE A 47 -7.64 -3.34 -3.02
N PRO A 48 -6.73 -3.91 -3.83
CA PRO A 48 -6.33 -3.38 -5.14
C PRO A 48 -7.46 -2.98 -6.07
N GLN A 49 -8.56 -3.74 -6.11
CA GLN A 49 -9.66 -3.46 -7.05
C GLN A 49 -10.40 -2.20 -6.65
N VAL A 50 -10.72 -2.05 -5.36
CA VAL A 50 -11.36 -0.84 -4.81
C VAL A 50 -10.44 0.37 -5.04
N ALA A 51 -9.15 0.22 -4.70
CA ALA A 51 -8.16 1.28 -4.79
C ALA A 51 -8.01 1.83 -6.22
N ARG A 52 -7.87 0.93 -7.20
CA ARG A 52 -7.78 1.27 -8.63
C ARG A 52 -9.00 2.02 -9.13
N GLN A 53 -10.19 1.59 -8.72
CA GLN A 53 -11.45 2.17 -9.16
C GLN A 53 -11.72 3.53 -8.50
N GLY A 54 -11.25 3.71 -7.26
CA GLY A 54 -11.19 5.01 -6.59
C GLY A 54 -10.05 5.92 -7.09
N GLY A 55 -9.13 5.41 -7.92
CA GLY A 55 -7.96 6.16 -8.37
C GLY A 55 -7.02 6.58 -7.23
N VAL A 56 -6.90 5.71 -6.21
CA VAL A 56 -6.10 5.94 -5.00
C VAL A 56 -5.03 4.86 -4.85
N PRO A 57 -3.76 5.19 -4.52
CA PRO A 57 -2.76 4.20 -4.14
C PRO A 57 -3.20 3.38 -2.92
N ALA A 58 -2.77 2.12 -2.86
CA ALA A 58 -3.09 1.26 -1.72
C ALA A 58 -1.94 0.36 -1.28
N GLY A 59 -2.03 -0.02 -0.02
CA GLY A 59 -1.18 -0.97 0.66
C GLY A 59 -2.00 -2.02 1.39
N PHE A 60 -1.60 -3.28 1.30
CA PHE A 60 -2.25 -4.37 2.03
C PHE A 60 -1.23 -5.24 2.75
N GLU A 61 -1.48 -5.50 4.02
CA GLU A 61 -0.76 -6.52 4.78
C GLU A 61 -1.66 -7.72 5.02
N SER A 62 -1.21 -8.91 4.65
CA SER A 62 -1.87 -10.18 4.97
C SER A 62 -1.69 -10.56 6.44
N THR A 63 -2.51 -11.48 6.97
CA THR A 63 -2.19 -12.15 8.24
C THR A 63 -0.97 -13.08 8.13
N PRO A 64 -0.32 -13.44 9.25
CA PRO A 64 0.91 -14.26 9.25
C PRO A 64 0.82 -15.65 8.59
N ASP A 65 -0.38 -16.15 8.35
CA ASP A 65 -0.68 -17.43 7.70
C ASP A 65 -1.08 -17.29 6.21
N CYS A 66 -1.15 -16.06 5.70
CA CYS A 66 -1.63 -15.76 4.37
C CYS A 66 -0.51 -15.24 3.46
N TRP A 67 -0.30 -15.94 2.35
CA TRP A 67 0.62 -15.48 1.31
C TRP A 67 0.10 -14.22 0.59
N LEU A 68 0.86 -13.73 -0.38
CA LEU A 68 0.39 -12.70 -1.31
C LEU A 68 -0.91 -13.19 -1.97
N SER A 69 -1.95 -12.35 -1.96
CA SER A 69 -3.21 -12.71 -2.58
C SER A 69 -3.03 -12.78 -4.10
N PRO A 70 -3.62 -13.78 -4.78
CA PRO A 70 -3.57 -13.83 -6.24
C PRO A 70 -4.27 -12.60 -6.82
N ARG A 71 -3.74 -12.04 -7.91
CA ARG A 71 -4.48 -11.03 -8.66
C ARG A 71 -5.68 -11.71 -9.33
N PHE A 72 -6.89 -11.21 -9.07
CA PHE A 72 -8.07 -11.62 -9.83
C PHE A 72 -8.19 -10.81 -11.12
N ASP A 73 -8.50 -11.50 -12.22
CA ASP A 73 -8.98 -10.85 -13.44
C ASP A 73 -10.47 -10.51 -13.25
N PRO A 74 -10.85 -9.22 -13.21
CA PRO A 74 -12.25 -8.81 -13.04
C PRO A 74 -13.11 -9.17 -14.26
N PHE A 75 -12.49 -9.60 -15.37
CA PHE A 75 -13.18 -10.11 -16.56
C PHE A 75 -13.31 -11.64 -16.56
N ASP A 76 -12.84 -12.33 -15.51
CA ASP A 76 -13.07 -13.76 -15.36
C ASP A 76 -14.57 -14.01 -15.15
N PRO A 77 -15.26 -14.68 -16.09
CA PRO A 77 -16.69 -14.92 -16.02
C PRO A 77 -17.10 -15.83 -14.85
N GLU A 78 -16.16 -16.53 -14.21
CA GLU A 78 -16.42 -17.34 -13.01
C GLU A 78 -16.45 -16.52 -11.71
N VAL A 79 -15.96 -15.27 -11.75
CA VAL A 79 -15.97 -14.37 -10.59
C VAL A 79 -17.35 -13.70 -10.49
N ASN A 80 -18.24 -14.29 -9.69
CA ASN A 80 -19.49 -13.64 -9.30
C ASN A 80 -19.17 -12.34 -8.54
N GLY A 81 -19.58 -11.22 -9.12
CA GLY A 81 -19.28 -9.90 -8.58
C GLY A 81 -20.50 -9.22 -7.93
N GLN A 82 -20.32 -8.59 -6.78
CA GLN A 82 -21.31 -7.67 -6.22
C GLN A 82 -21.08 -6.27 -6.76
N ALA A 83 -22.12 -5.67 -7.35
CA ALA A 83 -22.08 -4.29 -7.81
C ALA A 83 -21.97 -3.31 -6.62
N LEU A 84 -20.93 -2.48 -6.52
CA LEU A 84 -20.92 -1.29 -5.64
C LEU A 84 -21.07 0.04 -6.40
N ALA A 85 -21.64 0.01 -7.61
CA ALA A 85 -21.90 1.23 -8.38
C ALA A 85 -22.64 2.27 -7.54
N GLY A 86 -22.15 3.51 -7.56
CA GLY A 86 -22.71 4.63 -6.78
C GLY A 86 -22.18 4.78 -5.36
N ARG A 87 -21.34 3.85 -4.87
CA ARG A 87 -20.61 4.02 -3.60
C ARG A 87 -19.28 4.73 -3.80
N SER A 88 -18.81 5.41 -2.76
CA SER A 88 -17.45 5.94 -2.71
C SER A 88 -16.44 4.82 -2.39
N ALA A 89 -15.15 5.05 -2.66
CA ALA A 89 -14.12 4.10 -2.26
C ALA A 89 -14.04 3.95 -0.73
N ARG A 90 -14.30 5.04 0.02
CA ARG A 90 -14.39 5.01 1.49
C ARG A 90 -15.48 4.04 1.95
N GLU A 91 -16.68 4.17 1.42
CA GLU A 91 -17.81 3.28 1.74
C GLU A 91 -17.52 1.82 1.37
N ALA A 92 -16.79 1.59 0.28
CA ALA A 92 -16.37 0.25 -0.12
C ALA A 92 -15.38 -0.35 0.90
N PHE A 93 -14.36 0.40 1.33
CA PHE A 93 -13.42 -0.07 2.36
C PHE A 93 -14.10 -0.31 3.70
N ASP A 94 -15.00 0.59 4.13
CA ASP A 94 -15.78 0.42 5.37
C ASP A 94 -16.65 -0.85 5.32
N HIS A 95 -17.27 -1.10 4.17
CA HIS A 95 -18.04 -2.33 3.96
C HIS A 95 -17.15 -3.56 4.04
N LEU A 96 -15.96 -3.55 3.42
CA LEU A 96 -15.01 -4.66 3.50
C LEU A 96 -14.57 -4.93 4.95
N MET A 97 -14.32 -3.91 5.75
CA MET A 97 -13.94 -4.11 7.15
C MET A 97 -15.10 -4.64 8.02
N THR A 98 -16.34 -4.38 7.62
CA THR A 98 -17.52 -5.01 8.27
C THR A 98 -17.53 -6.52 8.03
N LEU A 99 -17.10 -6.97 6.86
CA LEU A 99 -17.03 -8.39 6.50
C LEU A 99 -15.76 -9.07 7.03
N MET A 100 -14.68 -8.30 7.19
CA MET A 100 -13.37 -8.75 7.65
C MET A 100 -12.95 -8.02 8.93
N PRO A 101 -13.63 -8.26 10.07
CA PRO A 101 -13.49 -7.43 11.28
C PRO A 101 -12.12 -7.53 11.96
N MET A 102 -11.27 -8.48 11.56
CA MET A 102 -9.88 -8.58 12.02
C MET A 102 -8.95 -7.53 11.38
N TYR A 103 -9.38 -6.89 10.30
CA TYR A 103 -8.66 -5.83 9.62
C TYR A 103 -9.21 -4.45 10.00
N SER A 104 -8.39 -3.44 9.81
CA SER A 104 -8.81 -2.04 9.75
C SER A 104 -8.01 -1.33 8.67
N TRP A 105 -8.52 -0.17 8.25
CA TRP A 105 -7.85 0.65 7.25
C TRP A 105 -7.64 2.08 7.74
N LYS A 106 -6.62 2.74 7.20
CA LYS A 106 -6.32 4.16 7.41
C LYS A 106 -5.92 4.81 6.09
N GLU A 107 -6.21 6.09 5.95
CA GLU A 107 -5.63 6.92 4.89
C GLU A 107 -4.35 7.58 5.44
N MET A 108 -3.22 7.35 4.78
CA MET A 108 -1.91 7.83 5.18
C MET A 108 -1.26 8.54 3.99
N ASP A 109 -1.14 9.86 4.05
CA ASP A 109 -0.59 10.70 2.96
C ASP A 109 -1.24 10.45 1.59
N GLY A 110 -2.53 10.13 1.56
CA GLY A 110 -3.28 9.81 0.33
C GLY A 110 -3.12 8.36 -0.15
N VAL A 111 -2.51 7.48 0.64
CA VAL A 111 -2.47 6.02 0.42
C VAL A 111 -3.47 5.35 1.35
N VAL A 112 -4.32 4.47 0.81
CA VAL A 112 -5.16 3.60 1.64
C VAL A 112 -4.35 2.41 2.11
N VAL A 113 -4.25 2.23 3.42
CA VAL A 113 -3.49 1.13 4.00
C VAL A 113 -4.45 0.24 4.79
N VAL A 114 -4.52 -1.03 4.42
CA VAL A 114 -5.36 -2.06 5.06
C VAL A 114 -4.45 -3.09 5.72
N ARG A 115 -4.61 -3.30 7.03
CA ARG A 115 -3.74 -4.17 7.83
C ARG A 115 -4.53 -4.90 8.92
N PRO A 116 -4.04 -6.02 9.45
CA PRO A 116 -4.60 -6.62 10.66
C PRO A 116 -4.62 -5.59 11.80
N LYS A 117 -5.70 -5.56 12.59
CA LYS A 117 -5.86 -4.56 13.66
C LYS A 117 -4.69 -4.56 14.65
N GLY A 118 -4.17 -5.74 14.99
CA GLY A 118 -3.04 -5.89 15.91
C GLY A 118 -1.72 -5.34 15.36
N SER A 119 -1.54 -5.30 14.05
CA SER A 119 -0.30 -4.86 13.39
C SER A 119 -0.07 -3.35 13.47
N TRP A 120 -1.10 -2.53 13.70
CA TRP A 120 -0.96 -1.07 13.71
C TRP A 120 -0.03 -0.55 14.80
N ASP A 121 -0.10 -1.16 15.98
CA ASP A 121 0.60 -0.69 17.17
C ASP A 121 1.64 -1.70 17.67
N ASP A 122 1.83 -2.82 16.95
CA ASP A 122 2.84 -3.84 17.31
C ASP A 122 4.25 -3.37 16.90
N PRO A 123 5.16 -3.09 17.85
CA PRO A 123 6.52 -2.66 17.51
C PRO A 123 7.38 -3.76 16.88
N ALA A 124 6.96 -5.03 16.95
CA ALA A 124 7.64 -6.16 16.31
C ALA A 124 7.19 -6.37 14.86
N ASP A 125 6.11 -5.72 14.44
CA ASP A 125 5.63 -5.78 13.07
C ASP A 125 6.66 -5.16 12.11
N VAL A 126 6.97 -5.87 11.03
CA VAL A 126 8.04 -5.48 10.10
C VAL A 126 7.77 -4.13 9.44
N LEU A 127 6.49 -3.79 9.20
CA LEU A 127 6.10 -2.52 8.60
C LEU A 127 6.27 -1.35 9.57
N ASN A 128 6.29 -1.60 10.88
CA ASN A 128 6.50 -0.58 11.90
C ASN A 128 7.99 -0.34 12.21
N LEU A 129 8.90 -1.14 11.62
CA LEU A 129 10.33 -1.00 11.88
C LEU A 129 10.87 0.35 11.36
N PRO A 130 11.79 0.99 12.10
CA PRO A 130 12.43 2.21 11.66
C PRO A 130 13.15 2.03 10.32
N THR A 131 12.97 2.99 9.41
CA THR A 131 13.64 3.04 8.11
C THR A 131 14.42 4.34 8.01
N LYS A 132 15.72 4.20 7.74
CA LYS A 132 16.63 5.34 7.56
C LYS A 132 16.27 6.11 6.29
N ARG A 133 16.62 7.40 6.28
CA ARG A 133 16.49 8.24 5.09
C ARG A 133 17.19 7.63 3.87
N PHE A 134 16.59 7.81 2.70
CA PHE A 134 17.21 7.47 1.42
C PHE A 134 16.70 8.39 0.32
N ASN A 135 17.44 8.41 -0.78
CA ASN A 135 17.06 9.10 -2.00
C ASN A 135 17.27 8.12 -3.17
N ALA A 136 16.25 7.97 -4.00
CA ALA A 136 16.31 7.27 -5.26
C ALA A 136 15.87 8.23 -6.36
N MET A 137 16.67 8.38 -7.41
CA MET A 137 16.40 9.32 -8.51
C MET A 137 16.41 8.55 -9.83
N ASN A 138 15.27 8.56 -10.53
CA ASN A 138 15.09 7.88 -11.82
C ASN A 138 15.53 6.41 -11.80
N GLN A 139 15.14 5.68 -10.75
CA GLN A 139 15.49 4.27 -10.57
C GLN A 139 14.31 3.36 -10.89
N ARG A 140 14.61 2.12 -11.29
CA ARG A 140 13.58 1.10 -11.48
C ARG A 140 13.00 0.70 -10.13
N ILE A 141 11.74 0.26 -10.10
CA ILE A 141 11.03 -0.02 -8.84
C ILE A 141 11.69 -1.12 -8.02
N ASP A 142 12.28 -2.12 -8.67
CA ASP A 142 13.08 -3.16 -8.04
C ASP A 142 14.29 -2.57 -7.30
N ASP A 143 15.07 -1.70 -7.95
CA ASP A 143 16.20 -1.02 -7.33
C ASP A 143 15.77 -0.15 -6.12
N VAL A 144 14.63 0.54 -6.25
CA VAL A 144 14.06 1.37 -5.18
C VAL A 144 13.63 0.50 -4.00
N LEU A 145 12.96 -0.62 -4.26
CA LEU A 145 12.49 -1.55 -3.23
C LEU A 145 13.67 -2.20 -2.49
N HIS A 146 14.70 -2.64 -3.20
CA HIS A 146 15.93 -3.17 -2.59
C HIS A 146 16.61 -2.10 -1.72
N THR A 147 16.71 -0.87 -2.23
CA THR A 147 17.27 0.27 -1.48
C THR A 147 16.48 0.53 -0.20
N LEU A 148 15.15 0.52 -0.26
CA LEU A 148 14.27 0.69 0.90
C LEU A 148 14.53 -0.40 1.94
N LEU A 149 14.49 -1.67 1.54
CA LEU A 149 14.67 -2.82 2.44
C LEU A 149 16.05 -2.80 3.14
N ALA A 150 17.08 -2.33 2.43
CA ALA A 150 18.43 -2.19 2.99
C ALA A 150 18.54 -1.06 4.03
N ARG A 151 17.54 -0.18 4.11
CA ARG A 151 17.50 0.97 5.04
C ARG A 151 16.63 0.74 6.27
N VAL A 152 15.85 -0.34 6.30
CA VAL A 152 15.10 -0.79 7.48
C VAL A 152 16.09 -1.17 8.60
N VAL A 153 15.69 -0.97 9.86
CA VAL A 153 16.49 -1.27 11.05
C VAL A 153 15.67 -2.14 12.00
N PRO A 154 16.06 -3.41 12.25
CA PRO A 154 17.16 -4.14 11.61
C PRO A 154 16.97 -4.30 10.09
N VAL A 155 18.06 -4.57 9.36
CA VAL A 155 18.02 -4.69 7.89
C VAL A 155 17.01 -5.76 7.48
N ALA A 156 16.03 -5.35 6.68
CA ALA A 156 14.97 -6.22 6.15
C ALA A 156 15.32 -6.78 4.76
N PHE A 157 16.46 -6.36 4.19
CA PHE A 157 16.94 -6.84 2.90
C PHE A 157 17.60 -8.21 3.01
N TYR A 158 17.23 -9.10 2.10
CA TYR A 158 17.87 -10.39 1.88
C TYR A 158 18.44 -10.41 0.45
N PRO A 159 19.74 -10.71 0.23
CA PRO A 159 20.28 -10.88 -1.12
C PRO A 159 19.56 -12.02 -1.85
N HIS A 160 19.00 -11.74 -3.02
CA HIS A 160 18.29 -12.71 -3.84
C HIS A 160 18.59 -12.46 -5.32
N GLU A 161 18.39 -13.49 -6.13
CA GLU A 161 18.25 -13.31 -7.56
C GLU A 161 16.78 -13.07 -7.86
N ASP A 162 16.50 -12.03 -8.64
CA ASP A 162 15.14 -11.76 -9.08
C ASP A 162 14.65 -12.92 -9.95
N VAL A 163 13.54 -13.54 -9.56
CA VAL A 163 12.95 -14.59 -10.38
C VAL A 163 12.41 -13.95 -11.66
N PRO A 164 12.79 -14.42 -12.86
CA PRO A 164 12.20 -13.95 -14.10
C PRO A 164 10.68 -14.13 -14.04
N GLN A 165 9.94 -13.03 -13.93
CA GLN A 165 8.49 -13.10 -13.79
C GLN A 165 7.83 -13.55 -15.10
N ALA A 166 6.71 -14.26 -14.99
CA ALA A 166 5.86 -14.63 -16.11
C ALA A 166 5.07 -13.44 -16.73
N GLY A 167 5.47 -12.19 -16.45
CA GLY A 167 4.77 -10.96 -16.83
C GLY A 167 5.69 -9.90 -17.40
N ARG A 168 5.11 -8.78 -17.86
CA ARG A 168 5.91 -7.64 -18.34
C ARG A 168 6.66 -6.99 -17.18
N PRO A 169 7.95 -6.67 -17.30
CA PRO A 169 8.66 -5.91 -16.28
C PRO A 169 7.99 -4.56 -16.02
N ILE A 170 8.05 -4.09 -14.77
CA ILE A 170 7.70 -2.69 -14.50
C ILE A 170 8.91 -1.82 -14.90
N ASP A 171 8.89 -1.30 -16.14
CA ASP A 171 9.97 -0.44 -16.67
C ASP A 171 9.82 1.03 -16.25
N ARG A 172 8.90 1.34 -15.33
CA ARG A 172 8.67 2.69 -14.84
C ARG A 172 9.81 3.12 -13.91
N LEU A 173 10.39 4.28 -14.20
CA LEU A 173 11.35 4.92 -13.31
C LEU A 173 10.63 5.76 -12.27
N VAL A 174 11.11 5.70 -11.03
CA VAL A 174 10.55 6.41 -9.89
C VAL A 174 11.65 7.24 -9.22
N SER A 175 11.28 8.42 -8.73
CA SER A 175 12.13 9.25 -7.88
C SER A 175 11.48 9.44 -6.51
N VAL A 176 12.17 9.04 -5.44
CA VAL A 176 11.68 9.06 -4.06
C VAL A 176 12.71 9.74 -3.18
N GLU A 177 12.31 10.81 -2.51
CA GLU A 177 13.04 11.35 -1.37
C GLU A 177 12.31 10.94 -0.08
N PHE A 178 12.94 10.09 0.73
CA PHE A 178 12.36 9.64 1.99
C PHE A 178 13.16 10.20 3.17
N PRO A 179 12.55 11.04 4.04
CA PRO A 179 13.26 11.69 5.14
C PRO A 179 13.59 10.75 6.31
N GLY A 180 12.99 9.56 6.34
CA GLY A 180 13.01 8.63 7.48
C GLY A 180 11.60 8.46 8.06
N GLY A 181 11.38 7.36 8.77
CA GLY A 181 10.06 6.98 9.30
C GLY A 181 10.01 5.47 9.57
N SER A 182 8.84 4.87 9.42
CA SER A 182 8.67 3.41 9.41
C SER A 182 8.88 2.81 8.01
N MET A 183 8.98 1.49 7.92
CA MET A 183 8.97 0.78 6.63
C MET A 183 7.64 1.01 5.89
N LEU A 184 6.52 1.08 6.61
CA LEU A 184 5.21 1.45 6.06
C LEU A 184 5.24 2.83 5.39
N ASP A 185 5.79 3.84 6.06
CA ASP A 185 5.91 5.20 5.52
C ASP A 185 6.77 5.22 4.25
N ALA A 186 7.85 4.44 4.25
CA ALA A 186 8.72 4.31 3.09
C ALA A 186 8.00 3.68 1.90
N LEU A 187 7.24 2.60 2.11
CA LEU A 187 6.45 1.96 1.05
C LEU A 187 5.38 2.90 0.50
N ASN A 188 4.68 3.62 1.38
CA ASN A 188 3.71 4.64 1.00
C ASN A 188 4.37 5.78 0.21
N ALA A 189 5.61 6.18 0.55
CA ALA A 189 6.35 7.15 -0.24
C ALA A 189 6.68 6.63 -1.66
N VAL A 190 7.08 5.36 -1.79
CA VAL A 190 7.37 4.75 -3.09
C VAL A 190 6.13 4.69 -3.98
N VAL A 191 4.98 4.21 -3.47
CA VAL A 191 3.77 4.09 -4.30
C VAL A 191 3.19 5.44 -4.70
N ARG A 192 3.31 6.47 -3.84
CA ARG A 192 2.93 7.85 -4.19
C ARG A 192 3.81 8.41 -5.30
N ALA A 193 5.12 8.20 -5.20
CA ALA A 193 6.07 8.70 -6.18
C ALA A 193 5.93 8.02 -7.55
N GLY A 194 5.63 6.72 -7.57
CA GLY A 194 5.47 5.99 -8.83
C GLY A 194 4.14 6.26 -9.54
N GLY A 195 3.10 6.68 -8.79
CA GLY A 195 1.73 6.85 -9.27
C GLY A 195 1.12 5.53 -9.72
N GLU A 196 -0.15 5.25 -9.43
CA GLU A 196 -0.80 4.00 -9.87
C GLU A 196 -0.04 2.71 -9.48
N LEU A 197 0.59 2.74 -8.30
CA LEU A 197 1.23 1.59 -7.68
C LEU A 197 0.49 1.19 -6.42
N GLU A 198 0.57 -0.09 -6.11
CA GLU A 198 0.13 -0.66 -4.85
C GLU A 198 1.21 -1.61 -4.32
N TRP A 199 1.21 -1.84 -3.01
CA TRP A 199 2.07 -2.83 -2.38
C TRP A 199 1.23 -3.86 -1.60
N GLN A 200 1.72 -5.10 -1.54
CA GLN A 200 1.18 -6.15 -0.70
C GLN A 200 2.30 -6.81 0.10
N LEU A 201 2.09 -7.07 1.38
CA LEU A 201 2.97 -7.87 2.22
C LEU A 201 2.26 -9.19 2.56
N GLY A 202 2.86 -10.31 2.17
CA GLY A 202 2.37 -11.65 2.42
C GLY A 202 3.34 -12.50 3.25
N TYR A 203 2.80 -13.52 3.91
CA TYR A 203 3.52 -14.40 4.82
C TYR A 203 3.31 -15.88 4.46
N THR A 204 4.36 -16.69 4.47
CA THR A 204 4.23 -18.16 4.35
C THR A 204 5.38 -18.86 5.05
N GLY A 205 5.08 -19.83 5.92
CA GLY A 205 6.09 -20.65 6.57
C GLY A 205 7.16 -19.85 7.34
N GLY A 206 6.80 -18.70 7.92
CA GLY A 206 7.75 -17.81 8.61
C GLY A 206 8.62 -16.94 7.69
N LEU A 207 8.33 -16.93 6.38
CA LEU A 207 8.90 -16.00 5.42
C LEU A 207 7.91 -14.87 5.16
N ALA A 208 8.43 -13.67 4.89
CA ALA A 208 7.65 -12.55 4.42
C ALA A 208 8.09 -12.16 3.00
N THR A 209 7.17 -11.70 2.18
CA THR A 209 7.45 -11.22 0.83
C THR A 209 6.60 -10.02 0.55
N ILE A 210 7.22 -8.99 0.00
CA ILE A 210 6.53 -7.81 -0.47
C ILE A 210 6.43 -7.85 -1.98
N ALA A 211 5.25 -7.50 -2.50
CA ALA A 211 5.00 -7.30 -3.91
C ALA A 211 4.63 -5.84 -4.16
N MET A 212 5.21 -5.23 -5.19
CA MET A 212 4.74 -3.98 -5.77
C MET A 212 4.08 -4.28 -7.11
N ASN A 213 2.93 -3.67 -7.36
CA ASN A 213 2.09 -3.93 -8.52
C ASN A 213 1.68 -2.60 -9.16
N THR A 214 1.61 -2.57 -10.49
CA THR A 214 0.99 -1.46 -11.22
C THR A 214 -0.52 -1.65 -11.32
N PHE A 215 -1.25 -0.56 -11.52
CA PHE A 215 -2.71 -0.61 -11.59
C PHE A 215 -3.25 -1.30 -12.85
N ASP A 216 -2.47 -1.34 -13.92
CA ASP A 216 -2.88 -2.00 -15.15
C ASP A 216 -3.02 -3.51 -14.92
N TRP A 217 -4.19 -4.06 -15.27
CA TRP A 217 -4.52 -5.47 -15.07
C TRP A 217 -3.57 -6.43 -15.79
N ARG A 218 -2.77 -5.93 -16.75
CA ARG A 218 -1.74 -6.65 -17.51
C ARG A 218 -0.31 -6.32 -17.06
N GLY A 219 -0.18 -5.53 -16.00
CA GLY A 219 1.05 -4.94 -15.53
C GLY A 219 1.96 -5.91 -14.80
N GLY A 220 3.23 -5.52 -14.70
CA GLY A 220 4.25 -6.25 -13.97
C GLY A 220 4.01 -6.28 -12.47
N SER A 221 4.69 -7.21 -11.82
CA SER A 221 4.91 -7.18 -10.39
C SER A 221 6.41 -7.03 -10.15
N VAL A 222 6.80 -6.55 -8.98
CA VAL A 222 8.14 -6.73 -8.44
C VAL A 222 7.95 -7.38 -7.09
N MET A 223 8.67 -8.46 -6.81
CA MET A 223 8.58 -9.16 -5.54
C MET A 223 9.95 -9.21 -4.89
N ALA A 224 10.02 -8.97 -3.59
CA ALA A 224 11.24 -9.13 -2.82
C ALA A 224 10.96 -9.87 -1.51
N PRO A 225 11.79 -10.85 -1.12
CA PRO A 225 11.74 -11.42 0.22
C PRO A 225 12.07 -10.34 1.27
N VAL A 226 11.41 -10.42 2.42
CA VAL A 226 11.61 -9.52 3.55
C VAL A 226 12.18 -10.31 4.72
N ALA A 227 13.35 -9.91 5.19
CA ALA A 227 13.94 -10.49 6.39
C ALA A 227 13.14 -10.04 7.62
N LEU A 228 12.52 -11.01 8.30
CA LEU A 228 11.79 -10.75 9.54
C LEU A 228 12.77 -10.55 10.71
N PRO A 229 12.45 -9.66 11.67
CA PRO A 229 13.18 -9.58 12.92
C PRO A 229 13.24 -10.97 13.56
N GLN A 230 14.43 -11.45 13.90
CA GLN A 230 14.50 -12.66 14.72
C GLN A 230 13.90 -12.33 16.08
N THR A 231 12.76 -12.94 16.40
CA THR A 231 12.26 -12.96 17.77
C THR A 231 13.35 -13.60 18.61
N ARG A 232 14.00 -12.84 19.50
CA ARG A 232 14.85 -13.44 20.53
C ARG A 232 13.94 -14.37 21.34
N ARG A 233 14.12 -15.68 21.14
CA ARG A 233 13.53 -16.69 22.02
C ARG A 233 14.25 -16.69 23.35
#